data_AF-A0A9N7N8X5-F1
#
_entry.id   AF-A0A9N7N8X5-F1
#
_cell.length_a   1.000
_cell.length_b   1.000
_cell.length_c   1.000
_cell.angle_alpha   90.00
_cell.angle_beta   90.00
_cell.angle_gamma   90.00
#
_symmetry.space_group_name_H-M   'P 1'
#
loop_
_entity.id
_entity.type
_entity.pdbx_description
1 polymer ?
#
loop_
_entity_poly.entity_id
_entity_poly.type
_entity_poly.pdbx_seq_one_letter_code
_entity_poly.pdbx_strand_id
1 'polypeptide(L)'
;MIQAGSDGSGVATEMVNLNSTVKMIFRNRGTFFGVHVTSTPLNLAYSELTIASGTIRKFYQSRSGHKTVTVMLRGSNIPLYGGGAELSSLNGKPVAPVPLTLNFTVRARAYILGQLVKPKFYKRVQCSLVVDPKKMNVAIPLKNSCTYD
;
A
#
# COMPACT_ATOMS: atom_id res chain seq x y z
N MET A 1 11.25 10.57 -5.87
CA MET A 1 12.25 11.65 -5.91
C MET A 1 12.72 11.90 -4.50
N ILE A 2 14.01 12.09 -4.31
CA ILE A 2 14.62 12.45 -3.02
C ILE A 2 15.23 13.84 -3.16
N GLN A 3 15.02 14.71 -2.17
CA GLN A 3 15.49 16.08 -2.16
C GLN A 3 15.90 16.50 -0.75
N ALA A 4 16.84 17.43 -0.62
CA ALA A 4 17.18 18.03 0.67
C ALA A 4 16.05 18.95 1.16
N GLY A 5 15.81 19.00 2.47
CA GLY A 5 14.86 19.90 3.11
C GLY A 5 15.05 19.96 4.63
N SER A 6 14.14 20.64 5.32
CA SER A 6 14.04 20.62 6.78
C SER A 6 12.66 20.18 7.21
N ASP A 7 12.57 19.33 8.25
CA ASP A 7 11.28 18.93 8.80
C ASP A 7 10.56 20.09 9.51
N GLY A 8 9.39 19.82 10.11
CA GLY A 8 8.62 20.82 10.85
C GLY A 8 9.32 21.37 12.10
N SER A 9 10.40 20.73 12.57
CA SER A 9 11.22 21.20 13.69
C SER A 9 12.46 21.98 13.25
N GLY A 10 12.73 22.06 11.94
CA GLY A 10 13.91 22.71 11.37
C GLY A 10 15.13 21.79 11.24
N VAL A 11 14.99 20.49 11.53
CA VAL A 11 16.07 19.52 11.37
C VAL A 11 16.28 19.24 9.89
N ALA A 12 17.49 19.52 9.40
CA ALA A 12 17.88 19.25 8.03
C ALA A 12 17.89 17.74 7.75
N THR A 13 17.20 17.31 6.70
CA THR A 13 17.07 15.91 6.31
C THR A 13 16.78 15.78 4.82
N GLU A 14 17.07 14.62 4.26
CA GLU A 14 16.51 14.22 2.98
C GLU A 14 15.02 13.93 3.12
N MET A 15 14.26 14.27 2.07
CA MET A 15 12.82 14.09 1.97
C MET A 15 12.47 13.29 0.72
N VAL A 16 11.56 12.33 0.87
CA VAL A 16 11.04 11.53 -0.24
C VAL A 16 9.65 12.01 -0.67
N ASN A 17 9.51 12.16 -1.99
CA ASN A 17 8.25 12.35 -2.69
C ASN A 17 7.98 11.13 -3.57
N LEU A 18 6.85 10.46 -3.35
CA LEU A 18 6.47 9.23 -4.03
C LEU A 18 4.99 9.21 -4.38
N ASN A 19 4.68 8.96 -5.64
CA ASN A 19 3.37 8.55 -6.11
C ASN A 19 3.47 7.13 -6.66
N SER A 20 2.63 6.23 -6.18
CA SER A 20 2.55 4.87 -6.70
C SER A 20 1.11 4.38 -6.77
N THR A 21 0.87 3.35 -7.56
CA THR A 21 -0.46 2.77 -7.76
C THR A 21 -0.41 1.29 -7.45
N VAL A 22 -1.26 0.85 -6.52
CA VAL A 22 -1.46 -0.57 -6.22
C VAL A 22 -2.72 -1.03 -6.92
N LYS A 23 -2.61 -2.09 -7.72
CA LYS A 23 -3.74 -2.76 -8.38
C LYS A 23 -3.86 -4.17 -7.84
N MET A 24 -5.06 -4.54 -7.40
CA MET A 24 -5.35 -5.87 -6.88
C MET A 24 -6.77 -6.31 -7.26
N ILE A 25 -7.05 -7.60 -7.12
CA ILE A 25 -8.38 -8.17 -7.35
C ILE A 25 -8.94 -8.60 -6.00
N PHE A 26 -10.05 -7.99 -5.59
CA PHE A 26 -10.85 -8.50 -4.49
C PHE A 26 -11.82 -9.55 -5.03
N ARG A 27 -11.86 -10.73 -4.42
CA ARG A 27 -12.78 -11.82 -4.80
C ARG A 27 -13.63 -12.24 -3.61
N ASN A 28 -14.95 -12.08 -3.74
CA ASN A 28 -15.89 -12.67 -2.80
C ASN A 28 -16.18 -14.11 -3.24
N ARG A 29 -15.62 -15.08 -2.51
CA ARG A 29 -15.90 -16.51 -2.74
C ARG A 29 -17.22 -16.98 -2.15
N GLY A 30 -17.85 -16.19 -1.28
CA GLY A 30 -19.13 -16.54 -0.67
C GLY A 30 -20.24 -16.57 -1.71
N THR A 31 -21.06 -17.62 -1.68
CA THR A 31 -22.12 -17.88 -2.66
C THR A 31 -23.49 -17.36 -2.22
N PHE A 32 -23.65 -17.01 -0.94
CA PHE A 32 -24.97 -16.69 -0.35
C PHE A 32 -25.21 -15.18 -0.19
N PHE A 33 -24.17 -14.39 0.07
CA PHE A 33 -24.30 -12.97 0.39
C PHE A 33 -23.18 -12.13 -0.23
N GLY A 34 -23.47 -10.87 -0.50
CA GLY A 34 -22.46 -9.88 -0.80
C GLY A 34 -21.82 -9.29 0.46
N VAL A 35 -20.73 -8.57 0.27
CA VAL A 35 -19.94 -8.00 1.36
C VAL A 35 -19.61 -6.54 1.09
N HIS A 36 -19.65 -5.73 2.15
CA HIS A 36 -19.10 -4.38 2.15
C HIS A 36 -17.63 -4.43 2.53
N VAL A 37 -16.78 -3.95 1.63
CA VAL A 37 -15.33 -4.00 1.72
C VAL A 37 -14.79 -2.63 2.11
N THR A 38 -13.89 -2.64 3.07
CA THR A 38 -13.11 -1.48 3.56
C THR A 38 -11.69 -1.95 3.86
N SER A 39 -10.75 -1.05 4.10
CA SER A 39 -9.41 -1.42 4.59
C SER A 39 -8.88 -0.42 5.61
N THR A 40 -7.82 -0.82 6.31
CA THR A 40 -6.85 0.16 6.83
C THR A 40 -6.18 0.88 5.66
N PRO A 41 -5.46 1.98 5.92
CA PRO A 41 -4.54 2.52 4.91
C PRO A 41 -3.55 1.44 4.45
N LEU A 42 -3.24 1.48 3.15
CA LEU A 42 -2.15 0.79 2.49
C LEU A 42 -0.90 1.61 2.73
N ASN A 43 -0.03 1.14 3.62
CA ASN A 43 1.23 1.80 3.89
C ASN A 43 2.33 1.10 3.10
N LEU A 44 3.06 1.89 2.32
CA LEU A 44 4.28 1.50 1.67
C LEU A 44 5.43 2.02 2.54
N ALA A 45 6.23 1.11 3.07
CA ALA A 45 7.29 1.41 4.02
C ALA A 45 8.66 1.03 3.46
N TYR A 46 9.66 1.84 3.78
CA TYR A 46 11.07 1.50 3.68
C TYR A 46 11.58 1.24 5.09
N SER A 47 12.08 0.04 5.36
CA SER A 47 12.30 -0.44 6.74
C SER A 47 11.04 -0.24 7.58
N GLU A 48 11.12 0.48 8.71
CA GLU A 48 9.99 0.81 9.58
C GLU A 48 9.28 2.12 9.21
N LEU A 49 9.83 2.90 8.28
CA LEU A 49 9.32 4.22 7.92
C LEU A 49 8.29 4.14 6.80
N THR A 50 7.06 4.59 7.06
CA THR A 50 6.02 4.71 6.02
C THR A 50 6.32 5.90 5.10
N ILE A 51 6.63 5.60 3.84
CA ILE A 51 7.00 6.61 2.83
C ILE A 51 5.85 7.01 1.91
N ALA A 52 4.78 6.22 1.84
CA ALA A 52 3.55 6.58 1.15
C ALA A 52 2.36 5.83 1.73
N SER A 53 1.18 6.46 1.68
CA SER A 53 -0.05 5.82 2.14
C SER A 53 -1.23 6.13 1.20
N GLY A 54 -2.25 5.27 1.23
CA GLY A 54 -3.49 5.43 0.48
C GLY A 54 -4.56 4.47 0.97
N THR A 55 -5.84 4.72 0.70
CA THR A 55 -6.94 3.90 1.25
C THR A 55 -7.84 3.38 0.15
N ILE A 56 -8.32 2.14 0.30
CA ILE A 56 -9.35 1.58 -0.58
C ILE A 56 -10.64 2.38 -0.40
N ARG A 57 -11.21 2.88 -1.50
CA ARG A 57 -12.56 3.43 -1.49
C ARG A 57 -13.55 2.33 -1.17
N LYS A 58 -14.35 2.49 -0.11
CA LYS A 58 -15.36 1.52 0.32
C LYS A 58 -16.23 1.09 -0.86
N PHE A 59 -16.47 -0.20 -1.00
CA PHE A 59 -17.33 -0.74 -2.05
C PHE A 59 -18.14 -1.95 -1.58
N TYR A 60 -19.19 -2.28 -2.32
CA TYR A 60 -19.91 -3.52 -2.18
C TYR A 60 -19.46 -4.52 -3.26
N GLN A 61 -19.31 -5.79 -2.87
CA GLN A 61 -19.04 -6.89 -3.78
C GLN A 61 -20.15 -7.94 -3.67
N SER A 62 -20.76 -8.27 -4.81
CA SER A 62 -21.77 -9.33 -4.92
C SER A 62 -21.21 -10.71 -4.56
N ARG A 63 -22.11 -11.64 -4.21
CA ARG A 63 -21.79 -13.07 -4.01
C ARG A 63 -21.12 -13.65 -5.27
N SER A 64 -20.15 -14.53 -5.08
CA SER A 64 -19.34 -15.17 -6.15
C SER A 64 -18.67 -14.20 -7.13
N GLY A 65 -18.60 -12.90 -6.81
CA GLY A 65 -18.08 -11.87 -7.68
C GLY A 65 -16.64 -11.50 -7.37
N HIS A 66 -16.04 -10.73 -8.29
CA HIS A 66 -14.75 -10.11 -8.09
C HIS A 66 -14.77 -8.66 -8.58
N LYS A 67 -13.82 -7.86 -8.10
CA LYS A 67 -13.62 -6.48 -8.52
C LYS A 67 -12.15 -6.12 -8.50
N THR A 68 -11.71 -5.47 -9.57
CA THR A 68 -10.40 -4.82 -9.61
C THR A 68 -10.44 -3.56 -8.76
N VAL A 69 -9.52 -3.47 -7.82
CA VAL A 69 -9.34 -2.34 -6.91
C VAL A 69 -8.01 -1.66 -7.25
N THR A 70 -8.08 -0.36 -7.50
CA THR A 70 -6.91 0.49 -7.75
C THR A 70 -6.80 1.51 -6.62
N VAL A 71 -5.64 1.59 -5.98
CA VAL A 71 -5.37 2.52 -4.88
C VAL A 71 -4.13 3.34 -5.23
N MET A 72 -4.27 4.66 -5.18
CA MET A 72 -3.14 5.57 -5.30
C MET A 72 -2.51 5.75 -3.91
N LEU A 73 -1.21 5.49 -3.79
CA LEU A 73 -0.42 5.78 -2.61
C LEU A 73 0.38 7.04 -2.85
N ARG A 74 0.34 7.97 -1.90
CA ARG A 74 1.06 9.24 -1.98
C ARG A 74 1.88 9.46 -0.72
N GLY A 75 3.11 9.89 -0.93
CA GLY A 75 4.02 10.40 0.09
C GLY A 75 4.56 11.75 -0.39
N SER A 76 4.47 12.76 0.46
CA SER A 76 4.92 14.11 0.14
C SER A 76 5.77 14.64 1.28
N ASN A 77 6.99 15.07 0.98
CA ASN A 77 7.95 15.63 1.92
C ASN A 77 8.16 14.74 3.15
N ILE A 78 8.25 13.42 2.94
CA ILE A 78 8.45 12.48 4.04
C ILE A 78 9.94 12.51 4.45
N PRO A 79 10.28 12.95 5.67
CA PRO A 79 11.66 13.03 6.12
C PRO A 79 12.25 11.64 6.36
N LEU A 80 13.50 11.42 5.95
CA LEU A 80 14.19 10.14 6.07
C LEU A 80 15.15 10.06 7.27
N TYR A 81 15.50 11.19 7.90
CA TYR A 81 16.33 11.30 9.10
C TYR A 81 17.57 10.39 9.10
N GLY A 82 18.41 10.51 8.06
CA GLY A 82 19.62 9.69 7.91
C GLY A 82 19.38 8.28 7.38
N GLY A 83 18.14 7.76 7.43
CA GLY A 83 17.72 6.54 6.73
C GLY A 83 17.74 6.67 5.20
N GLY A 84 17.90 7.89 4.67
CA GLY A 84 18.10 8.16 3.24
C GLY A 84 19.51 7.88 2.73
N ALA A 85 20.50 7.67 3.60
CA ALA A 85 21.89 7.45 3.19
C ALA A 85 22.05 6.21 2.28
N GLU A 86 21.27 5.15 2.54
CA GLU A 86 21.20 3.96 1.68
C GLU A 86 20.39 4.20 0.39
N LEU A 87 19.47 5.16 0.41
CA LEU A 87 18.70 5.63 -0.74
C LEU A 87 19.44 6.71 -1.54
N SER A 88 20.78 6.69 -1.52
CA SER A 88 21.66 7.54 -2.31
C SER A 88 21.06 7.79 -3.70
N SER A 89 20.92 9.07 -4.05
CA SER A 89 20.14 9.48 -5.21
C SER A 89 20.97 10.29 -6.18
N LEU A 90 21.04 9.85 -7.43
CA LEU A 90 21.62 10.60 -8.54
C LEU A 90 20.46 11.16 -9.39
N ASN A 91 20.41 12.48 -9.55
CA ASN A 91 19.34 13.18 -10.29
C ASN A 91 17.92 12.84 -9.76
N GLY A 92 17.75 12.70 -8.44
CA GLY A 92 16.46 12.43 -7.81
C GLY A 92 15.97 10.98 -7.92
N LYS A 93 16.82 10.05 -8.39
CA LYS A 93 16.53 8.61 -8.52
C LYS A 93 17.48 7.81 -7.62
N PRO A 94 17.02 6.74 -6.94
CA PRO A 94 17.91 5.89 -6.15
C PRO A 94 19.00 5.28 -7.05
N VAL A 95 20.22 5.12 -6.53
CA VAL A 95 21.34 4.52 -7.27
C VAL A 95 21.34 3.00 -7.15
N ALA A 96 20.73 2.47 -6.07
CA ALA A 96 20.62 1.06 -5.77
C ALA A 96 19.16 0.59 -5.68
N PRO A 97 18.89 -0.73 -5.83
CA PRO A 97 17.57 -1.31 -5.58
C PRO A 97 17.07 -1.05 -4.15
N VAL A 98 15.83 -0.59 -4.02
CA VAL A 98 15.23 -0.20 -2.74
C VAL A 98 14.20 -1.24 -2.30
N PRO A 99 14.42 -1.98 -1.20
CA PRO A 99 13.42 -2.89 -0.65
C PRO A 99 12.31 -2.11 0.06
N LEU A 100 11.06 -2.44 -0.26
CA LEU A 100 9.87 -1.84 0.34
C LEU A 100 8.90 -2.92 0.81
N THR A 101 8.11 -2.56 1.83
CA THR A 101 7.03 -3.39 2.36
C THR A 101 5.70 -2.68 2.18
N LEU A 102 4.75 -3.33 1.51
CA LEU A 102 3.36 -2.90 1.45
C LEU A 102 2.56 -3.63 2.53
N ASN A 103 1.91 -2.90 3.43
CA ASN A 103 1.08 -3.50 4.48
C ASN A 103 -0.33 -2.88 4.53
N PHE A 104 -1.34 -3.72 4.77
CA PHE A 104 -2.72 -3.29 5.03
C PHE A 104 -3.58 -4.46 5.52
N THR A 105 -4.76 -4.15 6.04
CA THR A 105 -5.80 -5.13 6.36
C THR A 105 -7.07 -4.82 5.60
N VAL A 106 -7.59 -5.79 4.85
CA VAL A 106 -8.90 -5.72 4.21
C VAL A 106 -9.95 -6.27 5.16
N ARG A 107 -11.05 -5.53 5.32
CA ARG A 107 -12.24 -5.95 6.09
C ARG A 107 -13.43 -6.11 5.15
N ALA A 108 -13.99 -7.31 5.12
CA ALA A 108 -15.25 -7.61 4.45
C ALA A 108 -16.36 -7.86 5.48
N ARG A 109 -17.47 -7.15 5.39
CA ARG A 109 -18.63 -7.30 6.29
C ARG A 109 -19.85 -7.73 5.50
N ALA A 110 -20.46 -8.85 5.89
CA ALA A 110 -21.76 -9.26 5.34
C ALA A 110 -22.91 -8.82 6.26
N TYR A 111 -24.11 -8.76 5.69
CA TYR A 111 -25.36 -8.58 6.41
C TYR A 111 -26.30 -9.71 6.00
N ILE A 112 -26.67 -10.56 6.96
CA ILE A 112 -27.47 -11.76 6.73
C ILE A 112 -28.80 -11.58 7.46
N LEU A 113 -29.90 -11.93 6.79
CA LEU A 113 -31.28 -11.75 7.26
C LEU A 113 -31.52 -10.31 7.75
N GLY A 114 -31.38 -9.37 6.81
CA GLY A 114 -31.41 -7.94 7.10
C GLY A 114 -30.14 -7.50 7.81
N GLN A 115 -30.14 -7.57 9.14
CA GLN A 115 -29.03 -7.16 9.99
C GLN A 115 -28.86 -8.05 11.23
N LEU A 116 -29.54 -9.20 11.30
CA LEU A 116 -29.49 -10.07 12.47
C LEU A 116 -28.09 -10.64 12.70
N VAL A 117 -27.43 -11.08 11.62
CA VAL A 117 -26.06 -11.61 11.68
C VAL A 117 -25.15 -10.77 10.78
N LYS A 118 -24.02 -10.31 11.34
CA LYS A 118 -23.11 -9.35 10.69
C LYS A 118 -21.66 -9.83 10.71
N PRO A 119 -21.33 -10.97 10.07
CA PRO A 119 -19.98 -11.51 10.15
C PRO A 119 -18.98 -10.54 9.52
N LYS A 120 -17.79 -10.49 10.11
CA LYS A 120 -16.67 -9.66 9.64
C LYS A 120 -15.49 -10.58 9.37
N PHE A 121 -14.92 -10.44 8.19
CA PHE A 121 -13.73 -11.14 7.76
C PHE A 121 -12.61 -10.14 7.62
N TYR A 122 -11.46 -10.47 8.20
CA TYR A 122 -10.27 -9.65 8.13
C TYR A 122 -9.21 -10.45 7.39
N LYS A 123 -8.48 -9.78 6.51
CA LYS A 123 -7.33 -10.36 5.83
C LYS A 123 -6.19 -9.35 5.86
N ARG A 124 -5.16 -9.65 6.64
CA ARG A 124 -3.92 -8.89 6.67
C ARG A 124 -3.11 -9.28 5.44
N VAL A 125 -2.59 -8.28 4.76
CA VAL A 125 -1.79 -8.41 3.56
C VAL A 125 -0.46 -7.71 3.82
N GLN A 126 0.63 -8.44 3.61
CA GLN A 126 1.97 -7.89 3.67
C GLN A 126 2.74 -8.37 2.45
N CYS A 127 3.23 -7.44 1.62
CA CYS A 127 3.98 -7.77 0.41
C CYS A 127 5.38 -7.16 0.47
N SER A 128 6.38 -7.96 0.15
CA SER A 128 7.75 -7.47 -0.06
C SER A 128 7.94 -7.15 -1.54
N LEU A 129 8.55 -6.01 -1.86
CA LEU A 129 8.90 -5.65 -3.23
C LEU A 129 10.22 -4.89 -3.27
N VAL A 130 10.91 -4.95 -4.40
CA VAL A 130 12.15 -4.21 -4.62
C VAL A 130 11.95 -3.28 -5.80
N VAL A 131 12.19 -1.98 -5.58
CA VAL A 131 12.15 -0.97 -6.64
C VAL A 131 13.54 -0.87 -7.25
N ASP A 132 13.66 -1.32 -8.50
CA ASP A 132 14.90 -1.21 -9.27
C ASP A 132 14.95 0.16 -9.98
N PRO A 133 15.97 1.00 -9.72
CA PRO A 133 16.16 2.29 -10.39
C PRO A 133 16.20 2.22 -11.91
N LYS A 134 16.66 1.10 -12.48
CA LYS A 134 16.72 0.89 -13.93
C LYS A 134 15.35 0.59 -14.53
N LYS A 135 14.38 0.21 -13.68
CA LYS A 135 13.02 -0.19 -14.07
C LYS A 135 11.95 0.69 -13.42
N MET A 136 12.26 1.96 -13.18
CA MET A 136 11.25 2.90 -12.70
C MET A 136 10.09 3.00 -13.69
N ASN A 137 8.87 3.09 -13.16
CA ASN A 137 7.60 3.11 -13.91
C ASN A 137 7.19 1.76 -14.54
N VAL A 138 7.93 0.68 -14.29
CA VAL A 138 7.50 -0.67 -14.67
C VAL A 138 6.64 -1.26 -13.55
N ALA A 139 5.56 -1.95 -13.92
CA ALA A 139 4.70 -2.62 -12.96
C ALA A 139 5.46 -3.78 -12.27
N ILE A 140 5.47 -3.78 -10.94
CA ILE A 140 6.08 -4.85 -10.13
C ILE A 140 4.97 -5.86 -9.77
N PRO A 141 5.06 -7.13 -10.22
CA PRO A 141 4.09 -8.14 -9.88
C PRO A 141 4.24 -8.58 -8.41
N LEU A 142 3.15 -8.53 -7.64
CA LEU A 142 3.13 -8.89 -6.21
C LEU A 142 2.62 -10.32 -5.93
N LYS A 143 2.29 -11.09 -6.97
CA LYS A 143 1.53 -12.36 -6.84
C LYS A 143 2.18 -13.38 -5.90
N ASN A 144 3.51 -13.44 -5.88
CA ASN A 144 4.28 -14.42 -5.11
C ASN A 144 5.09 -13.77 -3.97
N SER A 145 4.88 -12.48 -3.71
CA SER A 145 5.66 -11.73 -2.72
C SER A 145 4.83 -11.26 -1.53
N CYS A 146 3.57 -11.70 -1.46
CA CYS A 146 2.63 -11.36 -0.40
C CYS A 146 2.34 -12.54 0.54
N THR A 147 2.27 -12.25 1.83
CA THR A 147 1.69 -13.12 2.86
C THR A 147 0.28 -12.63 3.21
N TYR A 148 -0.55 -13.58 3.65
CA TYR A 148 -1.99 -13.39 3.81
C TYR A 148 -2.46 -14.04 5.12
N ASP A 149 -2.57 -13.25 6.18
CA ASP A 149 -3.04 -13.72 7.49
C ASP A 149 -4.52 -13.39 7.70
#